data_AF-A0A7G6VQM0-F1
#
_entry.id   AF-A0A7G6VQM0-F1
#
_cell.length_a   1.000
_cell.length_b   1.000
_cell.length_c   1.000
_cell.angle_alpha   90.00
_cell.angle_beta   90.00
_cell.angle_gamma   90.00
#
_symmetry.space_group_name_H-M   'P 1'
#
loop_
_entity.id
_entity.type
_entity.pdbx_description
1 polymer ?
#
loop_
_entity_poly.entity_id
_entity_poly.type
_entity_poly.pdbx_seq_one_letter_code
_entity_poly.pdbx_strand_id
1 'polypeptide(L)'
;MKAIASLSATLCAASLAAAPFLAQAQVSAPAPASVPAPNAAPAVPAQPVTPTARELSFGSHPLQRLDFYRSALPGPRPLILFVHGGAWVGGDKSDSTGSAKIRHYTQAGYQLASVNYRLLPEVDIEHQADDVAASLAALLDRSAELGIDTRRVVLMGHSAGAHLAALVATDPRYLKRYDLTPEDIGGVALLDGAAYDVPSQIVDAGPLLGFAYQVAFGSGSSRQLSLSPANHAGGDNARDFLLLHVERPEAQRQAYRLAEALRGAGTRATVAGVPGRGMEGHNRINAMLGRSDSQATPIVDEWLAGLFARSAF
;
A
#
# COMPACT_ATOMS: atom_id res chain seq x y z
N MET A 1 -72.04 -1.26 17.29
CA MET A 1 -73.05 -2.30 17.61
C MET A 1 -72.62 -3.56 16.87
N LYS A 2 -72.06 -4.60 17.53
CA LYS A 2 -72.72 -5.63 18.35
C LYS A 2 -73.86 -6.38 17.62
N ALA A 3 -73.50 -7.52 17.03
CA ALA A 3 -74.30 -8.75 16.92
C ALA A 3 -73.30 -9.89 17.22
N ILE A 4 -73.38 -10.64 18.32
CA ILE A 4 -74.42 -11.64 18.66
C ILE A 4 -74.50 -12.64 17.51
N ALA A 5 -73.71 -13.73 17.46
CA ALA A 5 -73.50 -14.81 18.43
C ALA A 5 -74.72 -15.70 18.65
N SER A 6 -74.48 -17.02 18.63
CA SER A 6 -75.31 -18.09 19.19
C SER A 6 -76.65 -18.38 18.48
N LEU A 7 -76.83 -19.52 17.79
CA LEU A 7 -76.95 -20.93 18.25
C LEU A 7 -78.41 -21.34 18.52
N SER A 8 -78.71 -22.60 18.21
CA SER A 8 -79.89 -23.36 18.64
C SER A 8 -81.20 -23.03 17.89
N ALA A 9 -82.17 -23.93 17.74
CA ALA A 9 -82.36 -25.19 18.48
C ALA A 9 -83.15 -26.28 17.71
N THR A 10 -83.12 -27.48 18.30
CA THR A 10 -84.19 -28.49 18.36
C THR A 10 -84.17 -29.66 17.35
N LEU A 11 -84.17 -30.86 17.94
CA LEU A 11 -84.26 -32.17 17.30
C LEU A 11 -85.71 -32.53 16.95
N CYS A 12 -85.87 -33.37 15.92
CA CYS A 12 -86.60 -34.66 15.94
C CYS A 12 -86.52 -35.30 14.54
N ALA A 13 -86.56 -36.61 14.28
CA ALA A 13 -86.31 -37.85 15.00
C ALA A 13 -86.84 -38.98 14.07
N ALA A 14 -86.06 -40.05 13.81
CA ALA A 14 -86.43 -41.23 12.99
C ALA A 14 -86.80 -40.95 11.50
N SER A 15 -86.61 -41.83 10.50
CA SER A 15 -85.87 -43.09 10.29
C SER A 15 -85.71 -43.28 8.75
N LEU A 16 -85.33 -44.38 8.08
CA LEU A 16 -85.06 -45.80 8.40
C LEU A 16 -84.20 -46.41 7.25
N ALA A 17 -83.69 -47.63 7.44
CA ALA A 17 -83.20 -48.59 6.44
C ALA A 17 -81.81 -48.36 5.79
N ALA A 18 -81.06 -49.46 5.70
CA ALA A 18 -79.72 -49.54 5.11
C ALA A 18 -79.68 -50.57 3.97
N ALA A 19 -78.79 -50.36 3.00
CA ALA A 19 -78.36 -51.36 2.03
C ALA A 19 -76.83 -51.21 1.84
N PRO A 20 -76.04 -52.31 1.80
CA PRO A 20 -74.60 -52.23 1.70
C PRO A 20 -74.13 -52.12 0.25
N PHE A 21 -73.16 -51.24 -0.01
CA PHE A 21 -72.33 -51.28 -1.22
C PHE A 21 -70.87 -51.45 -0.80
N LEU A 22 -70.25 -52.54 -1.25
CA LEU A 22 -68.82 -52.78 -1.08
C LEU A 22 -68.04 -51.90 -2.07
N ALA A 23 -67.49 -50.80 -1.60
CA ALA A 23 -66.52 -50.00 -2.34
C ALA A 23 -65.10 -50.51 -2.06
N GLN A 24 -64.34 -50.81 -3.11
CA GLN A 24 -62.96 -51.30 -3.01
C GLN A 24 -62.04 -50.19 -2.49
N ALA A 25 -61.22 -50.50 -1.48
CA ALA A 25 -60.22 -49.57 -0.97
C ALA A 25 -59.08 -49.41 -1.99
N GLN A 26 -59.05 -48.28 -2.70
CA GLN A 26 -57.88 -47.89 -3.47
C GLN A 26 -56.76 -47.48 -2.53
N VAL A 27 -55.61 -48.17 -2.60
CA VAL A 27 -54.41 -47.79 -1.88
C VAL A 27 -53.76 -46.61 -2.60
N SER A 28 -53.99 -45.40 -2.09
CA SER A 28 -53.34 -44.19 -2.59
C SER A 28 -51.82 -44.28 -2.36
N ALA A 29 -51.04 -44.17 -3.43
CA ALA A 29 -49.59 -44.04 -3.34
C ALA A 29 -49.21 -42.74 -2.59
N PRO A 30 -48.11 -42.73 -1.81
CA PRO A 30 -47.68 -41.53 -1.10
C PRO A 30 -47.27 -40.43 -2.07
N ALA A 31 -47.62 -39.18 -1.75
CA ALA A 31 -47.21 -38.02 -2.52
C ALA A 31 -45.68 -37.87 -2.53
N PRO A 32 -45.06 -37.43 -3.64
CA PRO A 32 -43.63 -37.19 -3.69
C PRO A 32 -43.26 -36.06 -2.72
N ALA A 33 -42.23 -36.29 -1.91
CA ALA A 33 -41.72 -35.28 -0.99
C ALA A 33 -41.21 -34.07 -1.77
N SER A 34 -41.70 -32.87 -1.41
CA SER A 34 -41.19 -31.62 -1.95
C SER A 34 -39.77 -31.39 -1.44
N VAL A 35 -38.79 -31.49 -2.36
CA VAL A 35 -37.41 -31.07 -2.08
C VAL A 35 -37.44 -29.56 -1.81
N PRO A 36 -37.02 -29.08 -0.62
CA PRO A 36 -36.93 -27.65 -0.38
C PRO A 36 -35.90 -27.04 -1.32
N ALA A 37 -36.25 -25.91 -1.95
CA ALA A 37 -35.31 -25.18 -2.78
C ALA A 37 -34.06 -24.85 -1.95
N PRO A 38 -32.84 -24.96 -2.51
CA PRO A 38 -31.62 -24.63 -1.78
C PRO A 38 -31.69 -23.16 -1.36
N ASN A 39 -31.59 -22.91 -0.05
CA ASN A 39 -31.49 -21.56 0.48
C ASN A 39 -30.33 -20.85 -0.25
N ALA A 40 -30.66 -19.81 -1.00
CA ALA A 40 -29.65 -18.95 -1.59
C ALA A 40 -28.85 -18.33 -0.44
N ALA A 41 -27.60 -18.77 -0.27
CA ALA A 41 -26.69 -18.15 0.67
C ALA A 41 -26.60 -16.65 0.33
N PRO A 42 -26.60 -15.74 1.33
CA PRO A 42 -26.45 -14.32 1.06
C PRO A 42 -25.19 -14.11 0.23
N ALA A 43 -25.33 -13.40 -0.89
CA ALA A 43 -24.22 -13.18 -1.81
C ALA A 43 -23.05 -12.56 -1.05
N VAL A 44 -21.95 -13.31 -0.92
CA VAL A 44 -20.71 -12.77 -0.39
C VAL A 44 -20.33 -11.60 -1.30
N PRO A 45 -20.21 -10.37 -0.78
CA PRO A 45 -19.84 -9.24 -1.61
C PRO A 45 -18.53 -9.57 -2.30
N ALA A 46 -18.53 -9.53 -3.64
CA ALA A 46 -17.39 -9.92 -4.43
C ALA A 46 -16.17 -9.14 -3.95
N GLN A 47 -15.12 -9.84 -3.51
CA GLN A 47 -13.88 -9.19 -3.12
C GLN A 47 -13.43 -8.28 -4.26
N PRO A 48 -13.18 -6.99 -4.01
CA PRO A 48 -12.88 -6.05 -5.09
C PRO A 48 -11.72 -6.60 -5.91
N VAL A 49 -11.89 -6.64 -7.23
CA VAL A 49 -10.88 -7.20 -8.14
C VAL A 49 -9.61 -6.36 -8.02
N THR A 50 -8.47 -7.00 -7.78
CA THR A 50 -7.18 -6.29 -7.78
C THR A 50 -6.89 -5.85 -9.22
N PRO A 51 -6.63 -4.55 -9.49
CA PRO A 51 -6.28 -4.10 -10.83
C PRO A 51 -5.10 -4.87 -11.40
N THR A 52 -5.20 -5.27 -12.67
CA THR A 52 -4.09 -5.87 -13.40
C THR A 52 -2.99 -4.84 -13.61
N ALA A 53 -1.74 -5.21 -13.34
CA ALA A 53 -0.58 -4.38 -13.65
C ALA A 53 -0.44 -4.20 -15.16
N ARG A 54 -0.05 -2.99 -15.58
CA ARG A 54 0.66 -2.77 -16.84
C ARG A 54 2.15 -2.66 -16.51
N GLU A 55 2.93 -3.66 -16.89
CA GLU A 55 4.38 -3.56 -16.78
C GLU A 55 4.90 -2.51 -17.77
N LEU A 56 5.82 -1.66 -17.30
CA LEU A 56 6.47 -0.61 -18.06
C LEU A 56 7.98 -0.72 -17.91
N SER A 57 8.69 -0.57 -19.02
CA SER A 57 10.14 -0.32 -19.00
C SER A 57 10.43 1.16 -18.75
N PHE A 58 11.56 1.42 -18.08
CA PHE A 58 12.25 2.70 -18.02
C PHE A 58 13.75 2.59 -18.35
N GLY A 59 14.22 1.41 -18.79
CA GLY A 59 15.63 1.18 -19.11
C GLY A 59 15.89 -0.19 -19.77
N SER A 60 17.13 -0.41 -20.22
CA SER A 60 17.51 -1.63 -20.94
C SER A 60 17.66 -2.84 -20.02
N HIS A 61 18.01 -2.64 -18.74
CA HIS A 61 18.22 -3.74 -17.80
C HIS A 61 16.91 -4.47 -17.46
N PRO A 62 16.88 -5.81 -17.26
CA PRO A 62 15.68 -6.53 -16.86
C PRO A 62 15.02 -6.03 -15.56
N LEU A 63 15.80 -5.52 -14.60
CA LEU A 63 15.27 -4.89 -13.38
C LEU A 63 14.83 -3.43 -13.57
N GLN A 64 15.10 -2.78 -14.70
CA GLN A 64 14.58 -1.43 -14.99
C GLN A 64 13.12 -1.51 -15.50
N ARG A 65 12.25 -2.05 -14.65
CA ARG A 65 10.83 -2.33 -14.89
C ARG A 65 9.99 -1.88 -13.70
N LEU A 66 8.77 -1.47 -13.97
CA LEU A 66 7.79 -1.13 -12.94
C LEU A 66 6.39 -1.62 -13.32
N ASP A 67 5.58 -1.92 -12.33
CA ASP A 67 4.16 -2.27 -12.50
C ASP A 67 3.30 -1.05 -12.22
N PHE A 68 2.58 -0.59 -13.25
CA PHE A 68 1.63 0.52 -13.14
C PHE A 68 0.20 -0.01 -12.97
N TYR A 69 -0.45 0.42 -11.89
CA TYR A 69 -1.84 0.13 -11.56
C TYR A 69 -2.66 1.41 -11.69
N ARG A 70 -3.57 1.41 -12.67
CA ARG A 70 -4.46 2.56 -12.92
C ARG A 70 -5.47 2.72 -11.78
N SER A 71 -5.71 3.98 -11.41
CA SER A 71 -6.76 4.37 -10.49
C SER A 71 -8.15 3.92 -10.94
N ALA A 72 -9.02 3.60 -9.99
CA ALA A 72 -10.44 3.34 -10.26
C ALA A 72 -11.24 4.63 -10.56
N LEU A 73 -10.67 5.81 -10.28
CA LEU A 73 -11.31 7.11 -10.53
C LEU A 73 -10.80 7.77 -11.81
N PRO A 74 -11.65 8.45 -12.59
CA PRO A 74 -11.29 9.03 -13.89
C PRO A 74 -10.46 10.32 -13.78
N GLY A 75 -9.85 10.70 -14.90
CA GLY A 75 -9.06 11.93 -15.07
C GLY A 75 -7.62 11.83 -14.56
N PRO A 76 -6.86 12.95 -14.54
CA PRO A 76 -5.55 13.01 -13.92
C PRO A 76 -5.63 12.79 -12.41
N ARG A 77 -4.88 11.80 -11.89
CA ARG A 77 -4.88 11.38 -10.49
C ARG A 77 -3.46 11.47 -9.90
N PRO A 78 -3.30 11.72 -8.59
CA PRO A 78 -1.97 11.73 -7.97
C PRO A 78 -1.25 10.38 -8.14
N LEU A 79 0.07 10.42 -8.25
CA LEU A 79 0.93 9.23 -8.34
C LEU A 79 1.50 8.88 -6.96
N ILE A 80 1.44 7.59 -6.60
CA ILE A 80 2.30 6.99 -5.58
C ILE A 80 3.29 6.07 -6.32
N LEU A 81 4.59 6.34 -6.22
CA LEU A 81 5.65 5.46 -6.69
C LEU A 81 6.23 4.70 -5.49
N PHE A 82 5.96 3.40 -5.43
CA PHE A 82 6.37 2.50 -4.35
C PHE A 82 7.72 1.83 -4.64
N VAL A 83 8.70 2.06 -3.77
CA VAL A 83 10.07 1.52 -3.82
C VAL A 83 10.22 0.42 -2.76
N HIS A 84 10.57 -0.78 -3.20
CA HIS A 84 10.58 -1.96 -2.33
C HIS A 84 11.75 -2.00 -1.33
N GLY A 85 11.62 -2.83 -0.29
CA GLY A 85 12.70 -3.16 0.65
C GLY A 85 13.66 -4.22 0.10
N GLY A 86 14.40 -4.88 0.99
CA GLY A 86 15.30 -5.99 0.62
C GLY A 86 16.80 -5.70 0.78
N ALA A 87 17.16 -4.77 1.69
CA ALA A 87 18.55 -4.49 2.08
C ALA A 87 19.52 -4.22 0.90
N TRP A 88 19.04 -3.55 -0.16
CA TRP A 88 19.79 -3.18 -1.37
C TRP A 88 20.35 -4.36 -2.19
N VAL A 89 20.12 -5.61 -1.76
CA VAL A 89 20.61 -6.86 -2.38
C VAL A 89 19.49 -7.74 -2.95
N GLY A 90 18.22 -7.38 -2.69
CA GLY A 90 17.05 -8.18 -3.04
C GLY A 90 15.76 -7.37 -3.02
N GLY A 91 14.65 -8.07 -3.20
CA GLY A 91 13.30 -7.50 -3.31
C GLY A 91 12.78 -7.49 -4.76
N ASP A 92 11.47 -7.31 -4.91
CA ASP A 92 10.78 -7.16 -6.19
C ASP A 92 9.49 -6.32 -6.03
N LYS A 93 9.08 -5.66 -7.11
CA LYS A 93 7.89 -4.82 -7.30
C LYS A 93 6.58 -5.56 -7.01
N SER A 94 6.51 -6.85 -7.36
CA SER A 94 5.33 -7.68 -7.21
C SER A 94 5.11 -8.12 -5.75
N ASP A 95 6.15 -8.64 -5.12
CA ASP A 95 6.10 -9.17 -3.74
C ASP A 95 5.86 -8.08 -2.68
N SER A 96 6.45 -6.90 -2.89
CA SER A 96 6.52 -5.86 -1.84
C SER A 96 5.29 -4.97 -1.77
N THR A 97 4.51 -4.92 -2.85
CA THR A 97 3.29 -4.11 -2.91
C THR A 97 2.11 -4.86 -2.29
N GLY A 98 1.82 -6.07 -2.76
CA GLY A 98 0.73 -6.90 -2.23
C GLY A 98 -0.67 -6.39 -2.57
N SER A 99 -1.62 -7.32 -2.73
CA SER A 99 -2.93 -7.01 -3.34
C SER A 99 -3.81 -6.03 -2.54
N ALA A 100 -3.67 -5.97 -1.21
CA ALA A 100 -4.41 -5.01 -0.38
C ALA A 100 -3.96 -3.57 -0.61
N LYS A 101 -2.65 -3.30 -0.59
CA LYS A 101 -2.04 -2.00 -0.89
C LYS A 101 -2.47 -1.47 -2.26
N ILE A 102 -2.43 -2.34 -3.27
CA ILE A 102 -2.86 -2.01 -4.65
C ILE A 102 -4.33 -1.57 -4.67
N ARG A 103 -5.24 -2.40 -4.16
CA ARG A 103 -6.68 -2.08 -4.16
C ARG A 103 -6.97 -0.80 -3.40
N HIS A 104 -6.45 -0.68 -2.18
CA HIS A 104 -6.64 0.48 -1.32
C HIS A 104 -6.29 1.79 -2.04
N TYR A 105 -5.06 1.94 -2.54
CA TYR A 105 -4.65 3.20 -3.17
C TYR A 105 -5.34 3.44 -4.52
N THR A 106 -5.51 2.43 -5.37
CA THR A 106 -6.23 2.63 -6.65
C THR A 106 -7.70 3.01 -6.46
N GLN A 107 -8.38 2.43 -5.46
CA GLN A 107 -9.77 2.75 -5.11
C GLN A 107 -9.92 4.10 -4.40
N ALA A 108 -8.97 4.48 -3.53
CA ALA A 108 -8.86 5.83 -2.96
C ALA A 108 -8.54 6.91 -4.01
N GLY A 109 -8.26 6.51 -5.25
CA GLY A 109 -8.13 7.43 -6.37
C GLY A 109 -6.69 7.83 -6.69
N TYR A 110 -5.70 6.98 -6.40
CA TYR A 110 -4.30 7.17 -6.76
C TYR A 110 -3.95 6.35 -8.01
N GLN A 111 -3.05 6.86 -8.86
CA GLN A 111 -2.22 5.99 -9.70
C GLN A 111 -1.17 5.36 -8.77
N LEU A 112 -0.96 4.05 -8.86
CA LEU A 112 0.08 3.37 -8.09
C LEU A 112 1.08 2.76 -9.06
N ALA A 113 2.36 3.06 -8.88
CA ALA A 113 3.45 2.36 -9.54
C ALA A 113 4.27 1.61 -8.50
N SER A 114 4.77 0.41 -8.81
CA SER A 114 5.80 -0.26 -8.01
C SER A 114 7.02 -0.57 -8.87
N VAL A 115 8.20 -0.15 -8.42
CA VAL A 115 9.44 -0.15 -9.21
C VAL A 115 10.43 -1.21 -8.73
N ASN A 116 11.02 -1.94 -9.67
CA ASN A 116 12.29 -2.64 -9.48
C ASN A 116 13.46 -1.70 -9.80
N TYR A 117 14.57 -1.89 -9.10
CA TYR A 117 15.84 -1.23 -9.35
C TYR A 117 16.95 -2.29 -9.37
N ARG A 118 18.10 -1.99 -9.99
CA ARG A 118 19.26 -2.90 -9.98
C ARG A 118 19.80 -3.08 -8.56
N LEU A 119 20.39 -4.23 -8.28
CA LEU A 119 20.73 -4.67 -6.91
C LEU A 119 22.23 -4.84 -6.72
N LEU A 120 22.68 -4.80 -5.46
CA LEU A 120 24.03 -5.22 -5.09
C LEU A 120 24.18 -6.74 -5.30
N PRO A 121 25.35 -7.24 -5.72
CA PRO A 121 26.58 -6.49 -5.99
C PRO A 121 26.73 -6.03 -7.45
N GLU A 122 25.70 -6.19 -8.30
CA GLU A 122 25.76 -5.84 -9.73
C GLU A 122 25.95 -4.34 -9.94
N VAL A 123 25.26 -3.52 -9.13
CA VAL A 123 25.46 -2.07 -9.07
C VAL A 123 25.53 -1.56 -7.63
N ASP A 124 26.16 -0.40 -7.46
CA ASP A 124 26.21 0.31 -6.18
C ASP A 124 24.91 1.08 -5.86
N ILE A 125 24.82 1.60 -4.63
CA ILE A 125 23.64 2.33 -4.10
C ILE A 125 23.30 3.57 -4.95
N GLU A 126 24.31 4.26 -5.46
CA GLU A 126 24.18 5.42 -6.33
C GLU A 126 23.39 5.06 -7.60
N HIS A 127 23.68 3.92 -8.23
CA HIS A 127 22.92 3.43 -9.38
C HIS A 127 21.51 2.91 -9.03
N GLN A 128 21.28 2.44 -7.79
CA GLN A 128 19.91 2.08 -7.34
C GLN A 128 19.04 3.33 -7.19
N ALA A 129 19.60 4.41 -6.63
CA ALA A 129 18.92 5.70 -6.52
C ALA A 129 18.70 6.35 -7.90
N ASP A 130 19.66 6.21 -8.82
CA ASP A 130 19.52 6.62 -10.22
C ASP A 130 18.38 5.86 -10.94
N ASP A 131 18.26 4.54 -10.73
CA ASP A 131 17.13 3.74 -11.25
C ASP A 131 15.77 4.22 -10.69
N VAL A 132 15.69 4.57 -9.40
CA VAL A 132 14.47 5.13 -8.81
C VAL A 132 14.11 6.47 -9.45
N ALA A 133 15.09 7.37 -9.64
CA ALA A 133 14.87 8.65 -10.33
C ALA A 133 14.47 8.47 -11.80
N ALA A 134 15.13 7.56 -12.53
CA ALA A 134 14.79 7.20 -13.92
C ALA A 134 13.35 6.67 -14.04
N SER A 135 12.92 5.84 -13.08
CA SER A 135 11.57 5.29 -13.05
C SER A 135 10.50 6.39 -12.85
N LEU A 136 10.80 7.40 -12.02
CA LEU A 136 9.94 8.56 -11.83
C LEU A 136 9.85 9.39 -13.11
N ALA A 137 10.98 9.75 -13.71
CA ALA A 137 11.02 10.49 -14.96
C ALA A 137 10.20 9.79 -16.06
N ALA A 138 10.44 8.50 -16.26
CA ALA A 138 9.69 7.71 -17.25
C ALA A 138 8.18 7.59 -16.93
N LEU A 139 7.73 7.80 -15.69
CA LEU A 139 6.30 7.90 -15.36
C LEU A 139 5.75 9.29 -15.68
N LEU A 140 6.50 10.36 -15.41
CA LEU A 140 6.09 11.73 -15.67
C LEU A 140 6.10 12.07 -17.18
N ASP A 141 7.05 11.55 -17.96
CA ASP A 141 7.07 11.64 -19.43
C ASP A 141 5.81 11.03 -20.07
N ARG A 142 5.28 9.96 -19.46
CA ARG A 142 4.06 9.27 -19.87
C ARG A 142 2.82 9.75 -19.11
N SER A 143 2.89 10.86 -18.38
CA SER A 143 1.83 11.31 -17.47
C SER A 143 0.47 11.45 -18.14
N ALA A 144 0.41 12.04 -19.35
CA ALA A 144 -0.81 12.19 -20.13
C ALA A 144 -1.43 10.84 -20.55
N GLU A 145 -0.60 9.85 -20.92
CA GLU A 145 -1.03 8.50 -21.30
C GLU A 145 -1.53 7.69 -20.08
N LEU A 146 -0.82 7.84 -18.96
CA LEU A 146 -1.08 7.10 -17.72
C LEU A 146 -2.20 7.72 -16.88
N GLY A 147 -2.50 9.00 -17.08
CA GLY A 147 -3.46 9.77 -16.28
C GLY A 147 -2.87 10.24 -14.96
N ILE A 148 -1.57 10.56 -14.93
CA ILE A 148 -0.87 11.07 -13.75
C ILE A 148 -1.01 12.60 -13.69
N ASP A 149 -1.35 13.10 -12.51
CA ASP A 149 -1.19 14.52 -12.18
C ASP A 149 0.23 14.77 -11.67
N THR A 150 1.05 15.42 -12.50
CA THR A 150 2.47 15.68 -12.21
C THR A 150 2.69 16.66 -11.05
N ARG A 151 1.69 17.45 -10.64
CA ARG A 151 1.77 18.30 -9.43
C ARG A 151 1.58 17.51 -8.13
N ARG A 152 1.15 16.25 -8.21
CA ARG A 152 0.74 15.44 -7.05
C ARG A 152 1.40 14.06 -7.09
N VAL A 153 2.72 14.07 -6.97
CA VAL A 153 3.58 12.89 -6.93
C VAL A 153 4.01 12.61 -5.49
N VAL A 154 4.00 11.35 -5.08
CA VAL A 154 4.58 10.87 -3.82
C VAL A 154 5.53 9.70 -4.08
N LEU A 155 6.71 9.75 -3.48
CA LEU A 155 7.56 8.57 -3.33
C LEU A 155 7.18 7.86 -2.03
N MET A 156 6.98 6.54 -2.08
CA MET A 156 6.74 5.72 -0.89
C MET A 156 7.75 4.59 -0.84
N GLY A 157 8.55 4.50 0.22
CA GLY A 157 9.59 3.48 0.33
C GLY A 157 9.45 2.64 1.58
N HIS A 158 9.83 1.36 1.53
CA HIS A 158 9.99 0.50 2.71
C HIS A 158 11.45 0.09 2.89
N SER A 159 11.96 0.09 4.12
CA SER A 159 13.30 -0.44 4.41
C SER A 159 14.41 0.23 3.58
N ALA A 160 15.17 -0.54 2.79
CA ALA A 160 16.11 -0.04 1.78
C ALA A 160 15.46 0.90 0.75
N GLY A 161 14.24 0.65 0.30
CA GLY A 161 13.51 1.55 -0.60
C GLY A 161 13.11 2.86 0.06
N ALA A 162 12.94 2.89 1.39
CA ALA A 162 12.75 4.14 2.13
C ALA A 162 14.05 4.97 2.13
N HIS A 163 15.21 4.32 2.27
CA HIS A 163 16.50 4.99 2.09
C HIS A 163 16.65 5.57 0.68
N LEU A 164 16.39 4.78 -0.37
CA LEU A 164 16.50 5.24 -1.76
C LEU A 164 15.52 6.38 -2.09
N ALA A 165 14.25 6.26 -1.66
CA ALA A 165 13.24 7.31 -1.83
C ALA A 165 13.63 8.61 -1.12
N ALA A 166 14.16 8.51 0.10
CA ALA A 166 14.68 9.67 0.84
C ALA A 166 15.89 10.29 0.14
N LEU A 167 16.82 9.47 -0.39
CA LEU A 167 18.02 9.94 -1.07
C LEU A 167 17.70 10.69 -2.36
N VAL A 168 16.84 10.12 -3.22
CA VAL A 168 16.38 10.79 -4.45
C VAL A 168 15.64 12.10 -4.15
N ALA A 169 14.86 12.14 -3.06
CA ALA A 169 14.08 13.32 -2.69
C ALA A 169 14.85 14.40 -1.90
N THR A 170 16.07 14.11 -1.44
CA THR A 170 16.92 15.07 -0.70
C THR A 170 18.18 15.48 -1.44
N ASP A 171 18.67 14.68 -2.40
CA ASP A 171 19.82 14.98 -3.24
C ASP A 171 19.39 15.30 -4.67
N PRO A 172 19.36 16.59 -5.09
CA PRO A 172 18.92 16.99 -6.43
C PRO A 172 19.72 16.38 -7.58
N ARG A 173 20.91 15.80 -7.34
CA ARG A 173 21.76 15.24 -8.39
C ARG A 173 21.12 14.05 -9.11
N TYR A 174 20.24 13.29 -8.45
CA TYR A 174 19.54 12.17 -9.08
C TYR A 174 18.42 12.66 -10.02
N LEU A 175 17.65 13.66 -9.60
CA LEU A 175 16.53 14.20 -10.37
C LEU A 175 17.02 15.07 -11.56
N LYS A 176 18.07 15.89 -11.35
CA LYS A 176 18.63 16.79 -12.38
C LYS A 176 19.19 16.05 -13.61
N ARG A 177 19.45 14.74 -13.53
CA ARG A 177 19.87 13.90 -14.68
C ARG A 177 18.73 13.66 -15.69
N TYR A 178 17.49 13.85 -15.25
CA TYR A 178 16.27 13.58 -16.00
C TYR A 178 15.42 14.85 -16.15
N ASP A 179 16.06 16.04 -16.09
CA ASP A 179 15.40 17.35 -16.12
C ASP A 179 14.32 17.57 -15.04
N LEU A 180 14.37 16.79 -13.95
CA LEU A 180 13.49 16.90 -12.79
C LEU A 180 14.14 17.66 -11.62
N THR A 181 13.30 18.12 -10.71
CA THR A 181 13.67 18.81 -9.48
C THR A 181 12.99 18.16 -8.26
N PRO A 182 13.47 18.40 -7.03
CA PRO A 182 12.75 17.96 -5.83
C PRO A 182 11.33 18.54 -5.68
N GLU A 183 11.01 19.64 -6.37
CA GLU A 183 9.65 20.22 -6.37
C GLU A 183 8.62 19.37 -7.11
N ASP A 184 9.08 18.53 -8.06
CA ASP A 184 8.25 17.54 -8.75
C ASP A 184 7.81 16.40 -7.81
N ILE A 185 8.40 16.30 -6.61
CA ILE A 185 7.99 15.39 -5.54
C ILE A 185 7.17 16.17 -4.51
N GLY A 186 5.85 16.00 -4.58
CA GLY A 186 4.90 16.58 -3.62
C GLY A 186 5.16 16.13 -2.18
N GLY A 187 5.55 14.87 -1.97
CA GLY A 187 6.00 14.40 -0.67
C GLY A 187 6.60 12.98 -0.67
N VAL A 188 7.10 12.56 0.49
CA VAL A 188 7.78 11.27 0.65
C VAL A 188 7.26 10.52 1.89
N ALA A 189 6.81 9.28 1.71
CA ALA A 189 6.37 8.40 2.80
C ALA A 189 7.40 7.27 3.03
N LEU A 190 8.01 7.24 4.21
CA LEU A 190 9.13 6.39 4.56
C LEU A 190 8.70 5.36 5.62
N LEU A 191 8.67 4.08 5.25
CA LEU A 191 8.14 2.99 6.07
C LEU A 191 9.28 2.18 6.70
N ASP A 192 9.56 2.43 7.98
CA ASP A 192 10.55 1.73 8.81
C ASP A 192 11.92 1.55 8.14
N GLY A 193 12.40 2.63 7.52
CA GLY A 193 13.69 2.68 6.84
C GLY A 193 14.90 2.80 7.78
N ALA A 194 16.08 2.78 7.16
CA ALA A 194 17.38 2.76 7.81
C ALA A 194 18.38 3.61 7.01
N ALA A 195 19.59 3.82 7.54
CA ALA A 195 20.70 4.45 6.83
C ALA A 195 20.46 5.87 6.28
N TYR A 196 19.51 6.64 6.83
CA TYR A 196 19.36 8.07 6.51
C TYR A 196 20.59 8.88 6.93
N ASP A 197 21.30 8.42 7.96
CA ASP A 197 22.67 8.73 8.33
C ASP A 197 23.45 7.40 8.37
N VAL A 198 24.26 7.17 7.34
CA VAL A 198 24.98 5.92 7.10
C VAL A 198 26.09 5.67 8.15
N PRO A 199 26.98 6.64 8.49
CA PRO A 199 28.05 6.39 9.46
C PRO A 199 27.51 5.95 10.82
N SER A 200 26.46 6.59 11.32
CA SER A 200 25.82 6.18 12.57
C SER A 200 25.05 4.88 12.43
N GLN A 201 24.40 4.60 11.29
CA GLN A 201 23.69 3.35 11.08
C GLN A 201 24.63 2.14 11.20
N ILE A 202 25.86 2.28 10.69
CA ILE A 202 26.92 1.27 10.81
C ILE A 202 27.28 1.02 12.29
N VAL A 203 27.41 2.08 13.09
CA VAL A 203 27.72 1.97 14.54
C VAL A 203 26.55 1.37 15.32
N ASP A 204 25.35 1.94 15.13
CA ASP A 204 24.12 1.58 15.83
C ASP A 204 23.65 0.15 15.54
N ALA A 205 24.00 -0.40 14.38
CA ALA A 205 23.68 -1.77 13.99
C ALA A 205 24.55 -2.83 14.69
N GLY A 206 25.62 -2.43 15.39
CA GLY A 206 26.59 -3.33 16.00
C GLY A 206 27.45 -4.10 14.97
N PRO A 207 28.40 -4.94 15.41
CA PRO A 207 29.47 -5.42 14.54
C PRO A 207 29.03 -6.19 13.28
N LEU A 208 28.07 -7.12 13.42
CA LEU A 208 27.65 -8.00 12.31
C LEU A 208 26.85 -7.25 11.24
N LEU A 209 25.80 -6.53 11.66
CA LEU A 209 24.94 -5.81 10.73
C LEU A 209 25.61 -4.51 10.25
N GLY A 210 26.44 -3.88 11.09
CA GLY A 210 27.31 -2.77 10.69
C GLY A 210 28.31 -3.15 9.60
N PHE A 211 28.86 -4.38 9.62
CA PHE A 211 29.66 -4.89 8.50
C PHE A 211 28.84 -5.03 7.20
N ALA A 212 27.60 -5.52 7.28
CA ALA A 212 26.72 -5.57 6.09
C ALA A 212 26.43 -4.16 5.52
N TYR A 213 26.22 -3.16 6.39
CA TYR A 213 26.13 -1.76 5.96
C TYR A 213 27.45 -1.26 5.33
N GLN A 214 28.62 -1.63 5.86
CA GLN A 214 29.91 -1.29 5.24
C GLN A 214 30.12 -1.96 3.88
N VAL A 215 29.60 -3.16 3.65
CA VAL A 215 29.63 -3.82 2.32
C VAL A 215 28.77 -3.04 1.31
N ALA A 216 27.58 -2.58 1.70
CA ALA A 216 26.70 -1.81 0.82
C ALA A 216 27.21 -0.38 0.56
N PHE A 217 27.53 0.35 1.62
CA PHE A 217 27.86 1.79 1.57
C PHE A 217 29.36 2.09 1.50
N GLY A 218 30.22 1.07 1.59
CA GLY A 218 31.67 1.21 1.65
C GLY A 218 32.15 1.70 3.02
N SER A 219 33.48 1.77 3.18
CA SER A 219 34.14 2.23 4.41
C SER A 219 34.56 3.71 4.39
N GLY A 220 34.53 4.37 3.22
CA GLY A 220 34.96 5.76 3.08
C GLY A 220 33.90 6.75 3.55
N SER A 221 34.22 7.55 4.58
CA SER A 221 33.27 8.49 5.21
C SER A 221 32.64 9.48 4.23
N SER A 222 33.40 9.98 3.23
CA SER A 222 32.85 10.88 2.20
C SER A 222 31.75 10.21 1.38
N ARG A 223 31.88 8.92 1.03
CA ARG A 223 30.84 8.17 0.30
C ARG A 223 29.63 7.94 1.19
N GLN A 224 29.84 7.48 2.42
CA GLN A 224 28.78 7.26 3.40
C GLN A 224 27.94 8.52 3.64
N LEU A 225 28.58 9.68 3.84
CA LEU A 225 27.91 10.98 3.98
C LEU A 225 27.16 11.37 2.70
N SER A 226 27.74 11.13 1.51
CA SER A 226 27.05 11.40 0.23
C SER A 226 25.86 10.47 -0.06
N LEU A 227 25.79 9.32 0.63
CA LEU A 227 24.68 8.37 0.59
C LEU A 227 23.75 8.50 1.81
N SER A 228 23.88 9.55 2.61
CA SER A 228 23.07 9.83 3.79
C SER A 228 22.03 10.93 3.49
N PRO A 229 20.75 10.61 3.27
CA PRO A 229 19.67 11.59 3.10
C PRO A 229 19.68 12.76 4.10
N ALA A 230 20.02 12.50 5.38
CA ALA A 230 20.09 13.54 6.41
C ALA A 230 21.20 14.58 6.15
N ASN A 231 22.23 14.27 5.38
CA ASN A 231 23.29 15.20 4.99
C ASN A 231 22.89 16.12 3.82
N HIS A 232 21.85 15.76 3.05
CA HIS A 232 21.35 16.56 1.92
C HIS A 232 20.09 17.36 2.27
N ALA A 233 19.39 16.98 3.34
CA ALA A 233 18.16 17.63 3.84
C ALA A 233 18.24 19.15 4.08
N GLY A 234 19.46 19.74 4.12
CA GLY A 234 19.68 21.19 4.21
C GLY A 234 19.66 21.96 2.88
N GLY A 235 19.64 21.26 1.73
CA GLY A 235 19.53 21.86 0.38
C GLY A 235 18.11 21.71 -0.20
N ASP A 236 17.96 21.97 -1.51
CA ASP A 236 16.69 21.76 -2.23
C ASP A 236 16.20 20.32 -2.05
N ASN A 237 14.99 20.12 -1.51
CA ASN A 237 14.42 18.80 -1.23
C ASN A 237 12.88 18.79 -1.36
N ALA A 238 12.27 17.61 -1.31
CA ALA A 238 10.82 17.44 -1.46
C ALA A 238 10.00 18.15 -0.38
N ARG A 239 8.74 18.49 -0.69
CA ARG A 239 7.97 19.49 0.08
C ARG A 239 7.44 19.02 1.44
N ASP A 240 7.37 17.71 1.68
CA ASP A 240 6.74 17.10 2.86
C ASP A 240 7.22 15.66 3.05
N PHE A 241 7.51 15.25 4.28
CA PHE A 241 7.97 13.90 4.61
C PHE A 241 7.12 13.29 5.74
N LEU A 242 6.70 12.02 5.56
CA LEU A 242 6.19 11.17 6.62
C LEU A 242 7.19 10.06 6.90
N LEU A 243 7.63 9.93 8.15
CA LEU A 243 8.59 8.93 8.60
C LEU A 243 7.91 8.03 9.63
N LEU A 244 7.50 6.85 9.19
CA LEU A 244 6.99 5.81 10.07
C LEU A 244 8.12 4.91 10.54
N HIS A 245 8.09 4.52 11.81
CA HIS A 245 8.98 3.50 12.36
C HIS A 245 8.19 2.55 13.26
N VAL A 246 8.72 1.35 13.49
CA VAL A 246 8.14 0.38 14.45
C VAL A 246 8.92 0.41 15.78
N GLU A 247 8.68 -0.55 16.69
CA GLU A 247 9.47 -0.74 17.92
C GLU A 247 10.86 -1.33 17.58
N ARG A 248 11.67 -0.50 16.93
CA ARG A 248 13.03 -0.72 16.44
C ARG A 248 13.88 0.52 16.77
N PRO A 249 14.71 0.49 17.83
CA PRO A 249 15.35 1.70 18.36
C PRO A 249 16.30 2.41 17.38
N GLU A 250 16.95 1.66 16.49
CA GLU A 250 17.82 2.17 15.42
C GLU A 250 17.00 2.85 14.31
N ALA A 251 15.92 2.21 13.83
CA ALA A 251 15.04 2.77 12.81
C ALA A 251 14.34 4.03 13.33
N GLN A 252 13.93 4.02 14.61
CA GLN A 252 13.44 5.20 15.31
C GLN A 252 14.49 6.32 15.33
N ARG A 253 15.73 6.07 15.79
CA ARG A 253 16.79 7.10 15.81
C ARG A 253 17.07 7.69 14.42
N GLN A 254 17.09 6.85 13.40
CA GLN A 254 17.26 7.28 12.01
C GLN A 254 16.10 8.17 11.55
N ALA A 255 14.85 7.75 11.77
CA ALA A 255 13.66 8.54 11.42
C ALA A 255 13.64 9.91 12.13
N TYR A 256 13.95 9.96 13.43
CA TYR A 256 14.04 11.22 14.15
C TYR A 256 15.17 12.12 13.61
N ARG A 257 16.36 11.57 13.32
CA ARG A 257 17.46 12.39 12.78
C ARG A 257 17.17 12.98 11.41
N LEU A 258 16.60 12.20 10.48
CA LEU A 258 16.21 12.73 9.17
C LEU A 258 15.13 13.81 9.32
N ALA A 259 14.14 13.60 10.20
CA ALA A 259 13.11 14.60 10.46
C ALA A 259 13.66 15.88 11.11
N GLU A 260 14.64 15.78 12.02
CA GLU A 260 15.33 16.92 12.62
C GLU A 260 16.12 17.72 11.58
N ALA A 261 16.87 17.04 10.69
CA ALA A 261 17.60 17.69 9.61
C ALA A 261 16.66 18.43 8.64
N LEU A 262 15.58 17.78 8.21
CA LEU A 262 14.56 18.37 7.33
C LEU A 262 13.87 19.58 7.99
N ARG A 263 13.43 19.45 9.25
CA ARG A 263 12.80 20.55 10.00
C ARG A 263 13.74 21.72 10.23
N GLY A 264 15.03 21.44 10.48
CA GLY A 264 16.08 22.46 10.61
C GLY A 264 16.29 23.28 9.33
N ALA A 265 15.99 22.69 8.17
CA ALA A 265 16.00 23.35 6.87
C ALA A 265 14.67 24.03 6.49
N GLY A 266 13.63 23.91 7.33
CA GLY A 266 12.29 24.42 7.06
C GLY A 266 11.36 23.45 6.30
N THR A 267 11.85 22.26 5.91
CA THR A 267 11.00 21.22 5.31
C THR A 267 10.07 20.60 6.35
N ARG A 268 8.80 20.37 5.96
CA ARG A 268 7.85 19.67 6.82
C ARG A 268 8.21 18.19 6.90
N ALA A 269 8.41 17.70 8.12
CA ALA A 269 8.58 16.28 8.40
C ALA A 269 7.71 15.86 9.59
N THR A 270 6.97 14.76 9.45
CA THR A 270 6.16 14.12 10.49
C THR A 270 6.78 12.78 10.84
N VAL A 271 6.96 12.49 12.13
CA VAL A 271 7.43 11.18 12.60
C VAL A 271 6.32 10.53 13.39
N ALA A 272 6.01 9.26 13.12
CA ALA A 272 5.02 8.50 13.88
C ALA A 272 5.45 7.05 14.11
N GLY A 273 5.27 6.59 15.34
CA GLY A 273 5.52 5.20 15.72
C GLY A 273 4.30 4.32 15.43
N VAL A 274 4.53 3.13 14.87
CA VAL A 274 3.51 2.10 14.63
C VAL A 274 3.86 0.86 15.48
N PRO A 275 2.94 0.35 16.31
CA PRO A 275 3.17 -0.86 17.10
C PRO A 275 3.63 -2.07 16.27
N GLY A 276 4.64 -2.78 16.78
CA GLY A 276 5.26 -3.92 16.10
C GLY A 276 6.74 -4.06 16.44
N ARG A 277 7.19 -5.26 16.82
CA ARG A 277 8.54 -5.47 17.38
C ARG A 277 9.52 -6.05 16.39
N GLY A 278 10.73 -5.47 16.36
CA GLY A 278 11.85 -6.00 15.57
C GLY A 278 11.51 -6.27 14.10
N MET A 279 12.06 -7.35 13.55
CA MET A 279 11.85 -7.71 12.14
C MET A 279 10.43 -8.18 11.82
N GLU A 280 9.66 -8.68 12.79
CA GLU A 280 8.24 -8.98 12.58
C GLU A 280 7.46 -7.69 12.31
N GLY A 281 7.63 -6.68 13.16
CA GLY A 281 7.06 -5.34 12.95
C GLY A 281 7.51 -4.72 11.63
N HIS A 282 8.82 -4.79 11.34
CA HIS A 282 9.40 -4.25 10.11
C HIS A 282 8.78 -4.83 8.83
N ASN A 283 8.52 -6.14 8.81
CA ASN A 283 7.90 -6.78 7.65
C ASN A 283 6.39 -6.50 7.62
N ARG A 284 5.74 -6.53 8.79
CA ARG A 284 4.30 -6.36 8.94
C ARG A 284 3.81 -4.95 8.56
N ILE A 285 4.56 -3.88 8.87
CA ILE A 285 4.16 -2.51 8.52
C ILE A 285 3.94 -2.34 7.01
N ASN A 286 4.79 -2.94 6.17
CA ASN A 286 4.63 -2.91 4.72
C ASN A 286 3.61 -3.95 4.22
N ALA A 287 3.67 -5.18 4.72
CA ALA A 287 2.79 -6.27 4.28
C ALA A 287 1.30 -6.01 4.59
N MET A 288 1.01 -5.25 5.65
CA MET A 288 -0.36 -4.92 6.03
C MET A 288 -0.90 -3.63 5.39
N LEU A 289 -0.05 -2.78 4.79
CA LEU A 289 -0.49 -1.48 4.28
C LEU A 289 -1.62 -1.62 3.23
N GLY A 290 -2.63 -0.76 3.34
CA GLY A 290 -3.88 -0.84 2.58
C GLY A 290 -4.88 -1.89 3.07
N ARG A 291 -4.60 -2.61 4.17
CA ARG A 291 -5.64 -3.36 4.90
C ARG A 291 -6.32 -2.49 5.95
N SER A 292 -7.56 -2.83 6.30
CA SER A 292 -8.35 -2.17 7.34
C SER A 292 -7.89 -2.47 8.78
N ASP A 293 -7.13 -3.55 8.99
CA ASP A 293 -6.51 -3.93 10.28
C ASP A 293 -5.06 -3.45 10.43
N SER A 294 -4.58 -2.64 9.47
CA SER A 294 -3.26 -2.02 9.51
C SER A 294 -3.30 -0.70 10.27
N GLN A 295 -2.38 -0.56 11.22
CA GLN A 295 -2.23 0.66 12.02
C GLN A 295 -1.43 1.74 11.29
N ALA A 296 -0.69 1.39 10.22
CA ALA A 296 0.04 2.35 9.39
C ALA A 296 -0.84 3.01 8.32
N THR A 297 -1.80 2.27 7.74
CA THR A 297 -2.69 2.75 6.67
C THR A 297 -3.36 4.09 6.99
N PRO A 298 -4.08 4.26 8.14
CA PRO A 298 -4.76 5.53 8.41
C PRO A 298 -3.80 6.72 8.56
N ILE A 299 -2.58 6.50 9.09
CA ILE A 299 -1.57 7.57 9.25
C ILE A 299 -1.07 8.02 7.87
N VAL A 300 -0.82 7.08 6.96
CA VAL A 300 -0.41 7.40 5.57
C VAL A 300 -1.55 8.08 4.83
N ASP A 301 -2.79 7.59 4.96
CA ASP A 301 -3.95 8.17 4.29
C ASP A 301 -4.26 9.60 4.76
N GLU A 302 -4.20 9.87 6.06
CA GLU A 302 -4.37 11.21 6.64
C GLU A 302 -3.28 12.17 6.15
N TRP A 303 -2.02 11.73 6.14
CA TRP A 303 -0.90 12.53 5.63
C TRP A 303 -1.04 12.81 4.12
N LEU A 304 -1.42 11.82 3.30
CA LEU A 304 -1.68 11.99 1.86
C LEU A 304 -2.84 12.97 1.61
N ALA A 305 -3.94 12.83 2.35
CA ALA A 305 -5.10 13.73 2.24
C ALA A 305 -4.70 15.17 2.60
N GLY A 306 -3.98 15.35 3.71
CA GLY A 306 -3.45 16.66 4.12
C GLY A 306 -2.48 17.24 3.10
N LEU A 307 -1.57 16.43 2.56
CA LEU A 307 -0.59 16.83 1.54
C LEU A 307 -1.30 17.42 0.31
N PHE A 308 -2.22 16.66 -0.29
CA PHE A 308 -2.87 17.09 -1.53
C PHE A 308 -3.93 18.17 -1.33
N ALA A 309 -4.51 18.31 -0.12
CA ALA A 309 -5.34 19.45 0.23
C ALA A 309 -4.52 20.77 0.25
N ARG A 310 -3.24 20.73 0.63
CA ARG A 310 -2.34 21.89 0.60
C ARG A 310 -1.84 22.23 -0.82
N SER A 311 -1.73 21.25 -1.71
CA SER A 311 -1.22 21.41 -3.09
C SER A 311 -2.27 21.88 -4.11
N ALA A 312 -3.49 22.18 -3.67
CA ALA A 312 -4.63 22.56 -4.51
C ALA A 312 -4.65 24.04 -4.94
N PHE A 313 -3.56 24.77 -4.74
CA PHE A 313 -3.38 26.19 -5.08
C PHE A 313 -2.06 26.40 -5.86
#